data_AF-A0A7H0JX55-F1
#
_entry.id   AF-A0A7H0JX55-F1
#
_cell.length_a   1.000
_cell.length_b   1.000
_cell.length_c   1.000
_cell.angle_alpha   90.00
_cell.angle_beta   90.00
_cell.angle_gamma   90.00
#
_symmetry.space_group_name_H-M   'P 1'
#
loop_
_entity.id
_entity.type
_entity.pdbx_description
1 polymer ?
#
loop_
_entity_poly.entity_id
_entity_poly.type
_entity_poly.pdbx_seq_one_letter_code
_entity_poly.pdbx_strand_id
1 'polypeptide(L)'
;MTVFVVSTGGTIASTADATGALVPTLSAADLVARSGTTRDVRTTDIASLDSSSLGLAELDHIRSLTSTLLDDDHLAGIVITHGTDSMAETALALDLVHRDPRPVVLTGAMRPADHAHPDGPANLRGAIEAAGTRHGEGVFVHFGGHTLPARGLRKMDTADVDAFRVPVPLRRPMPVPAAPLAGLNVPILRAWPGDDGALARVVATQSPDGVVVEALGAGNVSEAMGEALAAMLRRGVPVVVATSVPYGEVSFAYGGAGGGSTLGDLGALPAGYLSAGQARIALLTALSTGVDPRSLL
;
A
#
# COMPACT_ATOMS: atom_id res chain seq x y z
N MET A 1 20.58 -18.18 -10.10
CA MET A 1 19.45 -17.98 -9.17
C MET A 1 18.29 -17.43 -9.99
N THR A 2 17.10 -17.94 -9.76
CA THR A 2 15.90 -17.72 -10.58
C THR A 2 15.07 -16.58 -9.97
N VAL A 3 14.39 -15.77 -10.78
CA VAL A 3 13.40 -14.80 -10.26
C VAL A 3 12.01 -15.42 -10.37
N PHE A 4 11.19 -15.29 -9.34
CA PHE A 4 9.80 -15.76 -9.39
C PHE A 4 8.85 -14.60 -9.68
N VAL A 5 8.02 -14.69 -10.72
CA VAL A 5 7.02 -13.69 -11.08
C VAL A 5 5.63 -14.21 -10.70
N VAL A 6 4.95 -13.47 -9.85
CA VAL A 6 3.55 -13.69 -9.46
C VAL A 6 2.69 -12.66 -10.18
N SER A 7 1.72 -13.11 -10.97
CA SER A 7 0.74 -12.20 -11.60
C SER A 7 -0.53 -12.13 -10.78
N THR A 8 -0.91 -10.92 -10.35
CA THR A 8 -2.25 -10.66 -9.76
C THR A 8 -3.21 -10.06 -10.78
N GLY A 9 -2.84 -10.00 -12.07
CA GLY A 9 -3.57 -9.28 -13.11
C GLY A 9 -3.20 -7.80 -13.19
N GLY A 10 -4.21 -6.93 -13.17
CA GLY A 10 -4.07 -5.48 -13.36
C GLY A 10 -3.87 -5.08 -14.83
N THR A 11 -3.79 -3.77 -15.09
CA THR A 11 -3.68 -3.18 -16.43
C THR A 11 -2.56 -3.79 -17.29
N ILE A 12 -1.45 -4.20 -16.67
CA ILE A 12 -0.32 -4.85 -17.34
C ILE A 12 -0.71 -6.17 -18.03
N ALA A 13 -1.70 -6.88 -17.48
CA ALA A 13 -2.22 -8.13 -17.99
C ALA A 13 -3.51 -7.97 -18.82
N SER A 14 -4.02 -6.74 -18.94
CA SER A 14 -5.32 -6.48 -19.55
C SER A 14 -5.21 -5.96 -20.98
N THR A 15 -6.19 -6.32 -21.82
CA THR A 15 -6.43 -5.75 -23.15
C THR A 15 -7.88 -5.28 -23.26
N ALA A 16 -8.19 -4.45 -24.24
CA ALA A 16 -9.57 -4.05 -24.51
C ALA A 16 -10.37 -5.23 -25.10
N ASP A 17 -11.58 -5.46 -24.57
CA ASP A 17 -12.57 -6.33 -25.19
C ASP A 17 -13.30 -5.64 -26.35
N ALA A 18 -14.30 -6.31 -26.94
CA ALA A 18 -15.07 -5.77 -28.06
C ALA A 18 -15.85 -4.49 -27.72
N THR A 19 -16.06 -4.19 -26.43
CA THR A 19 -16.75 -2.98 -25.94
C THR A 19 -15.76 -1.86 -25.57
N GLY A 20 -14.46 -2.15 -25.56
CA GLY A 20 -13.42 -1.25 -25.09
C GLY A 20 -13.13 -1.35 -23.59
N ALA A 21 -13.78 -2.26 -22.86
CA ALA A 21 -13.50 -2.49 -21.44
C ALA A 21 -12.20 -3.26 -21.28
N LEU A 22 -11.39 -2.88 -20.28
CA LEU A 22 -10.13 -3.58 -20.00
C LEU A 22 -10.42 -4.86 -19.23
N VAL A 23 -10.06 -5.99 -19.82
CA VAL A 23 -10.19 -7.31 -19.20
C VAL A 23 -8.85 -8.03 -19.16
N PRO A 24 -8.55 -8.81 -18.12
CA PRO A 24 -7.31 -9.58 -18.03
C PRO A 24 -7.28 -10.65 -19.13
N THR A 25 -6.29 -10.61 -20.01
CA THR A 25 -6.14 -11.56 -21.13
C THR A 25 -4.77 -12.20 -21.23
N LEU A 26 -3.77 -11.70 -20.49
CA LEU A 26 -2.41 -12.22 -20.50
C LEU A 26 -2.08 -12.99 -19.22
N SER A 27 -1.45 -14.15 -19.37
CA SER A 27 -0.87 -14.90 -18.25
C SER A 27 0.47 -14.31 -17.81
N ALA A 28 0.94 -14.68 -16.61
CA ALA A 28 2.27 -14.35 -16.14
C ALA A 28 3.37 -14.76 -17.14
N ALA A 29 3.22 -15.92 -17.80
CA ALA A 29 4.15 -16.39 -18.82
C ALA A 29 4.17 -15.48 -20.06
N ASP A 30 2.99 -15.02 -20.52
CA ASP A 30 2.89 -14.06 -21.63
C ASP A 30 3.55 -12.73 -21.28
N LEU A 31 3.35 -12.24 -20.05
CA LEU A 31 3.98 -11.01 -19.57
C LEU A 31 5.50 -11.12 -19.57
N VAL A 32 6.04 -12.22 -19.03
CA VAL A 32 7.49 -12.47 -19.01
C VAL A 32 8.05 -12.55 -20.43
N ALA A 33 7.40 -13.26 -21.34
CA ALA A 33 7.81 -13.33 -22.74
C ALA A 33 7.84 -11.93 -23.40
N ARG A 34 6.81 -11.10 -23.16
CA ARG A 34 6.72 -9.73 -23.68
C ARG A 34 7.74 -8.76 -23.07
N SER A 35 8.19 -9.01 -21.84
CA SER A 35 9.19 -8.15 -21.17
C SER A 35 10.55 -8.13 -21.88
N GLY A 36 10.87 -9.21 -22.63
CA GLY A 36 12.18 -9.39 -23.26
C GLY A 36 13.31 -9.61 -22.25
N THR A 37 13.00 -10.05 -21.03
CA THR A 37 14.02 -10.41 -20.04
C THR A 37 14.87 -11.60 -20.51
N THR A 38 16.14 -11.60 -20.15
CA THR A 38 17.08 -12.71 -20.41
C THR A 38 17.37 -13.52 -19.15
N ARG A 39 16.78 -13.14 -18.01
CA ARG A 39 16.92 -13.87 -16.75
C ARG A 39 16.09 -15.15 -16.75
N ASP A 40 16.55 -16.13 -16.00
CA ASP A 40 15.75 -17.31 -15.69
C ASP A 40 14.58 -16.93 -14.76
N VAL A 41 13.35 -17.21 -15.19
CA VAL A 41 12.12 -16.79 -14.53
C VAL A 41 11.15 -17.95 -14.42
N ARG A 42 10.61 -18.13 -13.21
CA ARG A 42 9.44 -18.99 -12.94
C ARG A 42 8.21 -18.12 -12.73
N THR A 43 7.04 -18.61 -13.13
CA THR A 43 5.81 -17.81 -13.11
C THR A 43 4.68 -18.54 -12.40
N THR A 44 3.81 -17.78 -11.74
CA THR A 44 2.46 -18.24 -11.35
C THR A 44 1.46 -17.13 -11.55
N ASP A 45 0.23 -17.50 -11.92
CA ASP A 45 -0.92 -16.61 -11.87
C ASP A 45 -1.67 -16.87 -10.57
N ILE A 46 -1.95 -15.81 -9.82
CA ILE A 46 -2.99 -15.82 -8.80
C ILE A 46 -4.22 -15.10 -9.36
N ALA A 47 -5.41 -15.39 -8.82
CA ALA A 47 -6.69 -14.91 -9.35
C ALA A 47 -6.60 -13.44 -9.82
N SER A 48 -7.20 -13.14 -10.99
CA SER A 48 -7.13 -11.81 -11.55
C SER A 48 -7.97 -10.84 -10.72
N LEU A 49 -7.29 -10.05 -9.89
CA LEU A 49 -7.91 -9.13 -8.97
C LEU A 49 -7.77 -7.71 -9.54
N ASP A 50 -8.90 -7.01 -9.66
CA ASP A 50 -8.86 -5.56 -9.79
C ASP A 50 -8.30 -4.97 -8.49
N SER A 51 -7.21 -4.21 -8.58
CA SER A 51 -6.57 -3.61 -7.41
C SER A 51 -7.50 -2.69 -6.61
N SER A 52 -8.53 -2.13 -7.24
CA SER A 52 -9.55 -1.32 -6.57
C SER A 52 -10.50 -2.15 -5.67
N SER A 53 -10.60 -3.45 -5.95
CA SER A 53 -11.46 -4.40 -5.24
C SER A 53 -10.68 -5.30 -4.27
N LEU A 54 -9.39 -5.05 -4.09
CA LEU A 54 -8.51 -5.86 -3.25
C LEU A 54 -8.85 -5.67 -1.77
N GLY A 55 -9.29 -6.75 -1.11
CA GLY A 55 -9.61 -6.79 0.30
C GLY A 55 -8.45 -7.26 1.19
N LEU A 56 -8.70 -7.32 2.50
CA LEU A 56 -7.68 -7.75 3.47
C LEU A 56 -7.36 -9.26 3.35
N ALA A 57 -8.32 -10.08 2.93
CA ALA A 57 -8.11 -11.51 2.71
C ALA A 57 -7.16 -11.76 1.52
N GLU A 58 -7.30 -10.98 0.45
CA GLU A 58 -6.41 -11.02 -0.70
C GLU A 58 -5.00 -10.53 -0.32
N LEU A 59 -4.87 -9.47 0.50
CA LEU A 59 -3.57 -9.06 1.04
C LEU A 59 -2.91 -10.17 1.86
N ASP A 60 -3.65 -10.85 2.72
CA ASP A 60 -3.14 -11.98 3.50
C ASP A 60 -2.70 -13.13 2.60
N HIS A 61 -3.44 -13.41 1.52
CA HIS A 61 -3.05 -14.41 0.53
C HIS A 61 -1.73 -14.05 -0.16
N ILE A 62 -1.56 -12.79 -0.60
CA ILE A 62 -0.31 -12.32 -1.24
C ILE A 62 0.86 -12.39 -0.25
N ARG A 63 0.67 -11.99 1.02
CA ARG A 63 1.70 -12.09 2.08
C ARG A 63 2.12 -13.54 2.33
N SER A 64 1.14 -14.44 2.47
CA SER A 64 1.39 -15.87 2.68
C SER A 64 2.13 -16.48 1.50
N LEU A 65 1.68 -16.23 0.27
CA LEU A 65 2.31 -16.74 -0.94
C LEU A 65 3.76 -16.25 -1.07
N THR A 66 4.00 -14.96 -0.82
CA THR A 66 5.35 -14.38 -0.86
C THR A 66 6.28 -15.08 0.13
N SER A 67 5.83 -15.32 1.35
CA SER A 67 6.60 -16.06 2.36
C SER A 67 6.88 -17.49 1.90
N THR A 68 5.88 -18.23 1.40
CA THR A 68 6.04 -19.61 0.94
C THR A 68 6.98 -19.73 -0.25
N LEU A 69 6.94 -18.79 -1.20
CA LEU A 69 7.86 -18.78 -2.34
C LEU A 69 9.31 -18.58 -1.89
N LEU A 70 9.53 -17.77 -0.86
CA LEU A 70 10.87 -17.56 -0.29
C LEU A 70 11.41 -18.80 0.44
N ASP A 71 10.62 -19.85 0.70
CA ASP A 71 11.18 -21.11 1.22
C ASP A 71 12.08 -21.83 0.18
N ASP A 72 12.03 -21.44 -1.11
CA ASP A 72 12.94 -21.94 -2.16
C ASP A 72 14.24 -21.12 -2.19
N ASP A 73 15.33 -21.66 -1.64
CA ASP A 73 16.66 -21.07 -1.59
C ASP A 73 17.29 -20.80 -2.97
N HIS A 74 16.74 -21.35 -4.07
CA HIS A 74 17.23 -21.08 -5.42
C HIS A 74 16.73 -19.75 -6.01
N LEU A 75 15.76 -19.12 -5.36
CA LEU A 75 15.23 -17.82 -5.79
C LEU A 75 16.19 -16.68 -5.45
N ALA A 76 16.41 -15.79 -6.42
CA ALA A 76 17.10 -14.51 -6.22
C ALA A 76 16.20 -13.46 -5.57
N GLY A 77 14.89 -13.53 -5.83
CA GLY A 77 13.89 -12.57 -5.40
C GLY A 77 12.54 -12.83 -6.08
N ILE A 78 11.53 -12.06 -5.68
CA ILE A 78 10.16 -12.19 -6.19
C ILE A 78 9.75 -10.90 -6.88
N VAL A 79 9.04 -11.02 -8.00
CA VAL A 79 8.34 -9.92 -8.66
C VAL A 79 6.84 -10.19 -8.58
N ILE A 80 6.05 -9.17 -8.24
CA ILE A 80 4.59 -9.26 -8.22
C ILE A 80 4.03 -8.23 -9.19
N THR A 81 3.33 -8.66 -10.24
CA THR A 81 2.57 -7.73 -11.08
C THR A 81 1.25 -7.40 -10.42
N HIS A 82 0.95 -6.12 -10.27
CA HIS A 82 -0.15 -5.62 -9.49
C HIS A 82 -0.82 -4.43 -10.19
N GLY A 83 -2.13 -4.23 -9.96
CA GLY A 83 -2.81 -3.01 -10.40
C GLY A 83 -2.30 -1.78 -9.65
N THR A 84 -2.28 -0.62 -10.31
CA THR A 84 -1.57 0.56 -9.82
C THR A 84 -2.30 1.30 -8.70
N ASP A 85 -3.60 1.06 -8.50
CA ASP A 85 -4.42 1.86 -7.58
C ASP A 85 -4.15 1.59 -6.11
N SER A 86 -3.83 0.34 -5.74
CA SER A 86 -3.51 -0.07 -4.36
C SER A 86 -2.11 -0.69 -4.21
N MET A 87 -1.25 -0.45 -5.20
CA MET A 87 0.12 -0.99 -5.21
C MET A 87 0.95 -0.46 -4.04
N ALA A 88 0.78 0.82 -3.66
CA ALA A 88 1.55 1.44 -2.58
C ALA A 88 1.20 0.85 -1.19
N GLU A 89 -0.09 0.56 -0.97
CA GLU A 89 -0.60 -0.09 0.23
C GLU A 89 -0.15 -1.55 0.30
N THR A 90 -0.27 -2.28 -0.81
CA THR A 90 0.16 -3.69 -0.89
C THR A 90 1.67 -3.84 -0.69
N ALA A 91 2.47 -2.94 -1.30
CA ALA A 91 3.91 -2.91 -1.10
C ALA A 91 4.26 -2.69 0.37
N LEU A 92 3.59 -1.76 1.06
CA LEU A 92 3.82 -1.54 2.49
C LEU A 92 3.38 -2.73 3.35
N ALA A 93 2.26 -3.37 3.03
CA ALA A 93 1.75 -4.53 3.77
C ALA A 93 2.73 -5.72 3.73
N LEU A 94 3.40 -5.90 2.60
CA LEU A 94 4.50 -6.85 2.46
C LEU A 94 5.76 -6.37 3.19
N ASP A 95 6.12 -5.10 3.05
CA ASP A 95 7.35 -4.53 3.62
C ASP A 95 7.41 -4.65 5.15
N LEU A 96 6.29 -4.43 5.83
CA LEU A 96 6.20 -4.47 7.29
C LEU A 96 6.43 -5.86 7.90
N VAL A 97 6.34 -6.93 7.10
CA VAL A 97 6.55 -8.31 7.57
C VAL A 97 7.68 -9.06 6.87
N HIS A 98 8.26 -8.45 5.83
CA HIS A 98 9.34 -9.05 5.05
C HIS A 98 10.65 -9.09 5.82
N ARG A 99 11.16 -10.28 6.14
CA ARG A 99 12.44 -10.46 6.86
C ARG A 99 13.54 -11.05 6.01
N ASP A 100 13.22 -11.50 4.81
CA ASP A 100 14.16 -12.19 3.95
C ASP A 100 15.17 -11.19 3.32
N PRO A 101 16.45 -11.55 3.20
CA PRO A 101 17.44 -10.70 2.53
C PRO A 101 17.18 -10.53 1.03
N ARG A 102 16.41 -11.44 0.40
CA ARG A 102 16.03 -11.34 -1.01
C ARG A 102 14.90 -10.32 -1.18
N PRO A 103 14.94 -9.49 -2.23
CA PRO A 103 13.95 -8.45 -2.43
C PRO A 103 12.62 -9.01 -2.96
N VAL A 104 11.54 -8.31 -2.63
CA VAL A 104 10.25 -8.42 -3.33
C VAL A 104 10.01 -7.11 -4.08
N VAL A 105 9.70 -7.20 -5.37
CA VAL A 105 9.51 -6.03 -6.23
C VAL A 105 8.13 -6.07 -6.86
N LEU A 106 7.27 -5.13 -6.51
CA LEU A 106 5.99 -4.95 -7.18
C LEU A 106 6.18 -4.12 -8.45
N THR A 107 5.35 -4.37 -9.45
CA THR A 107 5.32 -3.59 -10.69
C THR A 107 3.95 -3.68 -11.36
N GLY A 108 3.71 -2.90 -12.42
CA GLY A 108 2.45 -2.89 -13.14
C GLY A 108 2.55 -2.05 -14.40
N ALA A 109 1.41 -1.55 -14.88
CA ALA A 109 1.35 -0.65 -16.03
C ALA A 109 0.25 0.39 -15.86
N MET A 110 0.45 1.58 -16.41
CA MET A 110 -0.60 2.60 -16.56
C MET A 110 -1.39 2.41 -17.85
N ARG A 111 -0.77 1.78 -18.87
CA ARG A 111 -1.38 1.52 -20.17
C ARG A 111 -1.63 0.03 -20.36
N PRO A 112 -2.77 -0.35 -20.98
CA PRO A 112 -3.09 -1.75 -21.21
C PRO A 112 -2.11 -2.40 -22.20
N ALA A 113 -2.09 -3.73 -22.22
CA ALA A 113 -1.10 -4.50 -22.95
C ALA A 113 -1.23 -4.45 -24.48
N ASP A 114 -2.37 -4.01 -24.99
CA ASP A 114 -2.67 -3.76 -26.40
C ASP A 114 -2.53 -2.28 -26.81
N HIS A 115 -2.15 -1.39 -25.87
CA HIS A 115 -1.82 -0.01 -26.19
C HIS A 115 -0.64 0.05 -27.17
N ALA A 116 -0.62 1.03 -28.09
CA ALA A 116 0.46 1.18 -29.08
C ALA A 116 1.86 1.37 -28.45
N HIS A 117 1.87 1.92 -27.24
CA HIS A 117 3.08 2.18 -26.45
C HIS A 117 2.87 1.72 -24.99
N PRO A 118 2.84 0.41 -24.71
CA PRO A 118 2.59 -0.11 -23.37
C PRO A 118 3.84 0.05 -22.51
N ASP A 119 3.67 0.49 -21.26
CA ASP A 119 4.76 0.65 -20.29
C ASP A 119 5.09 -0.66 -19.53
N GLY A 120 4.13 -1.58 -19.46
CA GLY A 120 4.24 -2.87 -18.78
C GLY A 120 5.49 -3.70 -19.10
N PRO A 121 5.87 -3.92 -20.37
CA PRO A 121 7.07 -4.69 -20.70
C PRO A 121 8.37 -4.13 -20.13
N ALA A 122 8.54 -2.81 -20.16
CA ALA A 122 9.73 -2.15 -19.63
C ALA A 122 9.74 -2.18 -18.10
N ASN A 123 8.59 -1.91 -17.47
CA ASN A 123 8.41 -1.99 -16.02
C ASN A 123 8.70 -3.42 -15.50
N LEU A 124 8.14 -4.44 -16.12
CA LEU A 124 8.36 -5.84 -15.71
C LEU A 124 9.81 -6.27 -15.88
N ARG A 125 10.45 -5.92 -17.00
CA ARG A 125 11.88 -6.22 -17.21
C ARG A 125 12.75 -5.58 -16.12
N GLY A 126 12.52 -4.31 -15.82
CA GLY A 126 13.26 -3.61 -14.77
C GLY A 126 12.98 -4.14 -13.37
N ALA A 127 11.74 -4.59 -13.09
CA ALA A 127 11.40 -5.27 -11.85
C ALA A 127 12.12 -6.61 -11.68
N ILE A 128 12.17 -7.42 -12.75
CA ILE A 128 12.89 -8.70 -12.78
C ILE A 128 14.39 -8.49 -12.59
N GLU A 129 14.97 -7.47 -13.23
CA GLU A 129 16.38 -7.11 -13.03
C GLU A 129 16.65 -6.69 -11.58
N ALA A 130 15.79 -5.83 -11.01
CA ALA A 130 15.91 -5.37 -9.64
C ALA A 130 15.80 -6.53 -8.63
N ALA A 131 14.83 -7.44 -8.82
CA ALA A 131 14.67 -8.61 -7.97
C ALA A 131 15.88 -9.57 -8.06
N GLY A 132 16.53 -9.64 -9.22
CA GLY A 132 17.66 -10.53 -9.45
C GLY A 132 19.04 -9.98 -9.10
N THR A 133 19.17 -8.70 -8.75
CA THR A 133 20.46 -8.03 -8.48
C THR A 133 20.53 -7.23 -7.21
N ARG A 134 19.40 -6.74 -6.69
CA ARG A 134 19.42 -5.92 -5.49
C ARG A 134 19.79 -6.79 -4.29
N HIS A 135 20.83 -6.35 -3.60
CA HIS A 135 21.15 -6.82 -2.26
C HIS A 135 20.58 -5.80 -1.29
N GLY A 136 19.65 -6.23 -0.43
CA GLY A 136 19.02 -5.35 0.55
C GLY A 136 17.62 -5.83 0.90
N GLU A 137 17.38 -6.00 2.20
CA GLU A 137 16.09 -6.37 2.76
C GLU A 137 15.02 -5.34 2.40
N GLY A 138 13.83 -5.83 2.04
CA GLY A 138 12.62 -5.02 1.95
C GLY A 138 11.86 -5.21 0.65
N VAL A 139 10.79 -4.43 0.55
CA VAL A 139 9.87 -4.45 -0.58
C VAL A 139 9.97 -3.14 -1.35
N PHE A 140 9.97 -3.26 -2.66
CA PHE A 140 10.15 -2.16 -3.59
C PHE A 140 9.04 -2.13 -4.63
N VAL A 141 8.87 -0.97 -5.27
CA VAL A 141 8.10 -0.83 -6.50
C VAL A 141 9.04 -0.43 -7.62
N HIS A 142 9.02 -1.16 -8.74
CA HIS A 142 9.68 -0.73 -9.97
C HIS A 142 8.65 -0.21 -10.97
N PHE A 143 8.75 1.07 -11.31
CA PHE A 143 7.80 1.75 -12.19
C PHE A 143 8.47 2.96 -12.86
N GLY A 144 8.17 3.22 -14.13
CA GLY A 144 8.69 4.41 -14.82
C GLY A 144 10.22 4.45 -14.93
N GLY A 145 10.89 3.30 -14.84
CA GLY A 145 12.35 3.21 -14.81
C GLY A 145 13.00 3.45 -13.43
N HIS A 146 12.21 3.63 -12.38
CA HIS A 146 12.69 3.83 -11.01
C HIS A 146 12.36 2.62 -10.13
N THR A 147 13.30 2.22 -9.26
CA THR A 147 13.03 1.28 -8.15
C THR A 147 12.94 2.06 -6.85
N LEU A 148 11.74 2.17 -6.30
CA LEU A 148 11.38 3.00 -5.15
C LEU A 148 11.07 2.12 -3.93
N PRO A 149 11.40 2.55 -2.70
CA PRO A 149 11.01 1.84 -1.47
C PRO A 149 9.49 1.86 -1.28
N ALA A 150 8.93 0.81 -0.66
CA ALA A 150 7.50 0.74 -0.35
C ALA A 150 7.04 1.86 0.60
N ARG A 151 7.81 2.13 1.67
CA ARG A 151 7.44 3.12 2.69
C ARG A 151 7.50 4.54 2.13
N GLY A 152 6.40 5.28 2.26
CA GLY A 152 6.27 6.65 1.76
C GLY A 152 5.92 6.75 0.27
N LEU A 153 5.80 5.62 -0.43
CA LEU A 153 5.40 5.57 -1.83
C LEU A 153 3.96 6.07 -2.03
N ARG A 154 3.75 6.87 -3.08
CA ARG A 154 2.42 7.35 -3.50
C ARG A 154 2.30 7.32 -5.02
N LYS A 155 1.09 7.02 -5.51
CA LYS A 155 0.70 7.29 -6.90
C LYS A 155 0.31 8.77 -7.00
N MET A 156 1.06 9.53 -7.78
CA MET A 156 0.96 10.98 -7.91
C MET A 156 0.20 11.42 -9.17
N ASP A 157 0.01 10.51 -10.13
CA ASP A 157 -0.65 10.81 -11.40
C ASP A 157 -1.61 9.67 -11.78
N THR A 158 -2.72 10.02 -12.43
CA THR A 158 -3.75 9.09 -12.85
C THR A 158 -3.50 8.46 -14.23
N ALA A 159 -2.57 9.01 -15.03
CA ALA A 159 -2.31 8.58 -16.40
C ALA A 159 -0.82 8.54 -16.81
N ASP A 160 0.06 9.31 -16.15
CA ASP A 160 1.49 9.35 -16.48
C ASP A 160 2.15 7.99 -16.23
N VAL A 161 2.97 7.52 -17.17
CA VAL A 161 3.75 6.28 -17.03
C VAL A 161 4.81 6.38 -15.93
N ASP A 162 5.11 7.59 -15.47
CA ASP A 162 5.99 7.88 -14.34
C ASP A 162 5.19 8.38 -13.11
N ALA A 163 4.11 7.64 -12.77
CA ALA A 163 3.12 8.02 -11.76
C ALA A 163 3.58 7.87 -10.30
N PHE A 164 4.59 7.06 -9.97
CA PHE A 164 4.93 6.78 -8.57
C PHE A 164 6.09 7.62 -8.05
N ARG A 165 5.94 8.16 -6.82
CA ARG A 165 6.98 8.95 -6.15
C ARG A 165 7.07 8.60 -4.67
N VAL A 166 8.25 8.85 -4.11
CA VAL A 166 8.47 8.90 -2.66
C VAL A 166 8.78 10.36 -2.31
N PRO A 167 7.79 11.15 -1.86
CA PRO A 167 7.98 12.57 -1.59
C PRO A 167 9.10 12.86 -0.58
N VAL A 168 9.22 12.01 0.43
CA VAL A 168 10.22 12.11 1.49
C VAL A 168 10.79 10.72 1.74
N PRO A 169 12.13 10.54 1.73
CA PRO A 169 12.75 9.27 2.11
C PRO A 169 12.42 8.94 3.56
N LEU A 170 11.83 7.76 3.80
CA LEU A 170 11.50 7.28 5.14
C LEU A 170 12.33 6.05 5.50
N ARG A 171 12.75 5.98 6.76
CA ARG A 171 13.43 4.80 7.28
C ARG A 171 12.44 3.65 7.38
N ARG A 172 12.83 2.48 6.85
CA ARG A 172 12.09 1.23 7.01
C ARG A 172 12.11 0.80 8.49
N PRO A 173 10.95 0.52 9.12
CA PRO A 173 10.90 0.00 10.49
C PRO A 173 11.42 -1.44 10.54
N MET A 174 11.69 -1.94 11.75
CA MET A 174 11.98 -3.36 11.93
C MET A 174 10.74 -4.18 11.53
N PRO A 175 10.87 -5.22 10.69
CA PRO A 175 9.73 -6.06 10.33
C PRO A 175 9.13 -6.73 11.56
N VAL A 176 7.83 -6.95 11.54
CA VAL A 176 7.09 -7.70 12.58
C VAL A 176 6.67 -9.07 12.04
N PRO A 177 6.34 -10.05 12.90
CA PRO A 177 5.77 -11.32 12.42
C PRO A 177 4.50 -11.10 11.59
N ALA A 178 4.24 -11.96 10.62
CA ALA A 178 2.98 -11.92 9.89
C ALA A 178 1.84 -12.45 10.77
N ALA A 179 0.72 -11.74 10.76
CA ALA A 179 -0.56 -12.13 11.34
C ALA A 179 -1.70 -11.73 10.37
N PRO A 180 -2.83 -12.45 10.34
CA PRO A 180 -3.94 -12.13 9.44
C PRO A 180 -4.48 -10.72 9.66
N LEU A 181 -4.66 -9.97 8.57
CA LEU A 181 -5.35 -8.67 8.57
C LEU A 181 -6.86 -8.87 8.41
N ALA A 182 -7.27 -9.91 7.69
CA ALA A 182 -8.67 -10.21 7.44
C ALA A 182 -9.46 -10.36 8.76
N GLY A 183 -10.61 -9.70 8.83
CA GLY A 183 -11.44 -9.63 10.02
C GLY A 183 -11.28 -8.36 10.84
N LEU A 184 -10.18 -7.60 10.65
CA LEU A 184 -10.01 -6.29 11.26
C LEU A 184 -10.78 -5.20 10.49
N ASN A 185 -11.38 -4.27 11.22
CA ASN A 185 -12.10 -3.12 10.70
C ASN A 185 -11.40 -1.82 11.09
N VAL A 186 -10.62 -1.29 10.14
CA VAL A 186 -9.95 0.02 10.26
C VAL A 186 -10.39 0.92 9.11
N PRO A 187 -11.45 1.73 9.25
CA PRO A 187 -11.87 2.66 8.22
C PRO A 187 -10.93 3.88 8.12
N ILE A 188 -10.90 4.51 6.94
CA ILE A 188 -10.32 5.84 6.73
C ILE A 188 -11.46 6.85 6.68
N LEU A 189 -11.39 7.88 7.53
CA LEU A 189 -12.27 9.03 7.52
C LEU A 189 -11.54 10.22 6.92
N ARG A 190 -12.12 10.86 5.91
CA ARG A 190 -11.56 12.08 5.33
C ARG A 190 -12.17 13.30 6.00
N ALA A 191 -11.39 14.33 6.30
CA ALA A 191 -11.90 15.62 6.74
C ALA A 191 -12.14 16.57 5.55
N TRP A 192 -13.14 17.44 5.66
CA TRP A 192 -13.44 18.46 4.64
C TRP A 192 -14.09 19.72 5.25
N PRO A 193 -14.06 20.87 4.56
CA PRO A 193 -14.79 22.06 4.99
C PRO A 193 -16.30 21.82 5.04
N GLY A 194 -16.93 22.05 6.20
CA GLY A 194 -18.36 21.78 6.41
C GLY A 194 -18.67 20.37 6.90
N ASP A 195 -17.66 19.60 7.31
CA ASP A 195 -17.84 18.33 8.00
C ASP A 195 -18.52 18.52 9.38
N ASP A 196 -19.70 17.94 9.53
CA ASP A 196 -20.54 17.98 10.74
C ASP A 196 -20.29 16.78 11.69
N GLY A 197 -19.29 15.96 11.40
CA GLY A 197 -18.91 14.78 12.17
C GLY A 197 -19.89 13.60 12.07
N ALA A 198 -20.92 13.66 11.21
CA ALA A 198 -21.92 12.59 11.12
C ALA A 198 -21.31 11.24 10.77
N LEU A 199 -20.41 11.20 9.77
CA LEU A 199 -19.73 9.96 9.38
C LEU A 199 -18.85 9.41 10.52
N ALA A 200 -18.13 10.28 11.23
CA ALA A 200 -17.31 9.88 12.36
C ALA A 200 -18.14 9.28 13.50
N ARG A 201 -19.32 9.87 13.80
CA ARG A 201 -20.26 9.32 14.78
C ARG A 201 -20.83 7.97 14.34
N VAL A 202 -21.19 7.82 13.06
CA VAL A 202 -21.66 6.52 12.53
C VAL A 202 -20.58 5.46 12.70
N VAL A 203 -19.34 5.75 12.28
CA VAL A 203 -18.20 4.83 12.48
C VAL A 203 -18.01 4.48 13.95
N ALA A 204 -18.12 5.45 14.87
CA ALA A 204 -18.00 5.18 16.30
C ALA A 204 -19.01 4.15 16.82
N THR A 205 -20.22 4.10 16.25
CA THR A 205 -21.26 3.13 16.64
C THR A 205 -20.94 1.70 16.16
N GLN A 206 -20.16 1.56 15.09
CA GLN A 206 -19.74 0.27 14.55
C GLN A 206 -18.59 -0.38 15.34
N SER A 207 -18.04 0.32 16.34
CA SER A 207 -16.95 -0.15 17.20
C SER A 207 -15.76 -0.71 16.40
N PRO A 208 -15.11 0.13 15.55
CA PRO A 208 -13.96 -0.30 14.75
C PRO A 208 -12.76 -0.67 15.65
N ASP A 209 -11.88 -1.51 15.14
CA ASP A 209 -10.65 -1.90 15.83
C ASP A 209 -9.62 -0.76 15.88
N GLY A 210 -9.76 0.22 14.99
CA GLY A 210 -8.97 1.45 14.93
C GLY A 210 -9.51 2.37 13.84
N VAL A 211 -9.08 3.63 13.80
CA VAL A 211 -9.51 4.60 12.77
C VAL A 211 -8.30 5.35 12.24
N VAL A 212 -8.25 5.53 10.92
CA VAL A 212 -7.34 6.50 10.29
C VAL A 212 -8.11 7.71 9.84
N VAL A 213 -7.54 8.89 10.05
CA VAL A 213 -8.12 10.16 9.60
C VAL A 213 -7.21 10.78 8.55
N GLU A 214 -7.74 11.06 7.37
CA GLU A 214 -7.10 11.94 6.39
C GLU A 214 -7.51 13.39 6.70
N ALA A 215 -6.70 14.07 7.51
CA ALA A 215 -7.01 15.41 7.99
C ALA A 215 -6.64 16.51 6.98
N LEU A 216 -7.05 17.74 7.29
CA LEU A 216 -6.68 18.95 6.56
C LEU A 216 -5.35 19.52 7.09
N GLY A 217 -4.55 20.11 6.20
CA GLY A 217 -3.34 20.84 6.57
C GLY A 217 -2.36 20.02 7.39
N ALA A 218 -2.00 20.52 8.57
CA ALA A 218 -1.05 19.88 9.49
C ALA A 218 -1.66 18.77 10.37
N GLY A 219 -2.90 18.32 10.13
CA GLY A 219 -3.55 17.30 10.95
C GLY A 219 -4.83 17.76 11.65
N ASN A 220 -5.53 18.75 11.09
CA ASN A 220 -6.73 19.33 11.71
C ASN A 220 -8.02 18.74 11.13
N VAL A 221 -9.05 18.65 11.98
CA VAL A 221 -10.41 18.21 11.64
C VAL A 221 -11.43 19.25 12.12
N SER A 222 -12.71 19.09 11.76
CA SER A 222 -13.77 19.91 12.36
C SER A 222 -13.92 19.60 13.85
N GLU A 223 -14.47 20.53 14.63
CA GLU A 223 -14.74 20.29 16.06
C GLU A 223 -15.65 19.07 16.26
N ALA A 224 -16.70 18.92 15.45
CA ALA A 224 -17.65 17.83 15.55
C ALA A 224 -17.02 16.45 15.22
N MET A 225 -16.12 16.38 14.24
CA MET A 225 -15.34 15.17 13.98
C MET A 225 -14.35 14.91 15.13
N GLY A 226 -13.66 15.95 15.60
CA GLY A 226 -12.73 15.88 16.72
C GLY A 226 -13.37 15.32 17.99
N GLU A 227 -14.59 15.75 18.32
CA GLU A 227 -15.37 15.21 19.44
C GLU A 227 -15.68 13.72 19.28
N ALA A 228 -16.06 13.28 18.08
CA ALA A 228 -16.33 11.87 17.80
C ALA A 228 -15.04 11.02 17.92
N LEU A 229 -13.92 11.51 17.40
CA LEU A 229 -12.60 10.86 17.52
C LEU A 229 -12.14 10.81 18.99
N ALA A 230 -12.32 11.89 19.75
CA ALA A 230 -12.02 11.94 21.17
C ALA A 230 -12.86 10.92 21.96
N ALA A 231 -14.14 10.73 21.61
CA ALA A 231 -14.97 9.70 22.21
C ALA A 231 -14.46 8.27 21.90
N MET A 232 -13.96 8.03 20.68
CA MET A 232 -13.33 6.76 20.30
C MET A 232 -12.03 6.51 21.08
N LEU A 233 -11.15 7.50 21.16
CA LEU A 233 -9.90 7.43 21.94
C LEU A 233 -10.15 7.10 23.41
N ARG A 234 -11.14 7.75 24.05
CA ARG A 234 -11.51 7.46 25.45
C ARG A 234 -12.04 6.04 25.66
N ARG A 235 -12.55 5.38 24.61
CA ARG A 235 -12.96 3.97 24.64
C ARG A 235 -11.81 3.00 24.34
N GLY A 236 -10.60 3.51 24.10
CA GLY A 236 -9.42 2.71 23.77
C GLY A 236 -9.31 2.34 22.29
N VAL A 237 -10.12 2.94 21.40
CA VAL A 237 -9.98 2.75 19.95
C VAL A 237 -8.79 3.59 19.46
N PRO A 238 -7.75 2.99 18.86
CA PRO A 238 -6.61 3.73 18.32
C PRO A 238 -7.05 4.65 17.18
N VAL A 239 -6.60 5.91 17.21
CA VAL A 239 -6.82 6.88 16.13
C VAL A 239 -5.46 7.32 15.58
N VAL A 240 -5.27 7.16 14.27
CA VAL A 240 -4.08 7.63 13.55
C VAL A 240 -4.47 8.80 12.65
N VAL A 241 -3.77 9.92 12.76
CA VAL A 241 -4.01 11.12 11.98
C VAL A 241 -2.96 11.23 10.89
N ALA A 242 -3.40 11.06 9.64
CA ALA A 242 -2.66 11.38 8.42
C ALA A 242 -3.14 12.74 7.85
N THR A 243 -2.57 13.17 6.74
CA THR A 243 -2.99 14.40 6.06
C THR A 243 -3.22 14.18 4.57
N SER A 244 -4.20 14.91 4.03
CA SER A 244 -4.45 15.03 2.59
C SER A 244 -3.36 15.83 1.86
N VAL A 245 -2.49 16.54 2.60
CA VAL A 245 -1.40 17.31 2.00
C VAL A 245 -0.27 16.36 1.56
N PRO A 246 0.21 16.44 0.31
CA PRO A 246 1.23 15.52 -0.20
C PRO A 246 2.62 15.71 0.40
N TYR A 247 2.92 16.91 0.93
CA TYR A 247 4.20 17.26 1.51
C TYR A 247 4.02 17.92 2.88
N GLY A 248 4.83 17.49 3.86
CA GLY A 248 4.76 17.94 5.25
C GLY A 248 4.24 16.85 6.18
N GLU A 249 4.71 16.88 7.42
CA GLU A 249 4.27 15.94 8.45
C GLU A 249 3.02 16.44 9.18
N VAL A 250 2.26 15.50 9.72
CA VAL A 250 1.24 15.81 10.72
C VAL A 250 1.93 16.34 11.97
N SER A 251 1.64 17.58 12.32
CA SER A 251 2.11 18.22 13.54
C SER A 251 0.92 18.64 14.38
N PHE A 252 0.87 18.12 15.60
CA PHE A 252 -0.18 18.40 16.57
C PHE A 252 0.02 19.78 17.23
N ALA A 253 0.12 20.82 16.40
CA ALA A 253 0.48 22.17 16.81
C ALA A 253 -0.73 23.04 17.22
N TYR A 254 -1.93 22.75 16.70
CA TYR A 254 -3.13 23.57 16.94
C TYR A 254 -4.03 22.96 18.01
N GLY A 255 -4.46 23.76 18.98
CA GLY A 255 -5.45 23.37 20.01
C GLY A 255 -6.91 23.53 19.58
N GLY A 256 -7.85 23.27 20.50
CA GLY A 256 -9.30 23.28 20.23
C GLY A 256 -9.84 21.88 19.90
N ALA A 257 -11.15 21.66 19.97
CA ALA A 257 -11.75 20.31 19.89
C ALA A 257 -11.40 19.53 18.60
N GLY A 258 -11.20 20.23 17.48
CA GLY A 258 -10.76 19.66 16.20
C GLY A 258 -9.26 19.84 15.89
N GLY A 259 -8.50 20.45 16.80
CA GLY A 259 -7.07 20.69 16.62
C GLY A 259 -6.24 19.45 16.91
N GLY A 260 -5.18 19.25 16.12
CA GLY A 260 -4.28 18.10 16.28
C GLY A 260 -3.66 17.98 17.68
N SER A 261 -3.39 19.11 18.35
CA SER A 261 -2.84 19.14 19.72
C SER A 261 -3.76 18.44 20.73
N THR A 262 -5.06 18.78 20.70
CA THR A 262 -6.07 18.19 21.59
C THR A 262 -6.23 16.68 21.36
N LEU A 263 -6.24 16.24 20.10
CA LEU A 263 -6.32 14.82 19.77
C LEU A 263 -5.05 14.08 20.19
N GLY A 264 -3.87 14.70 20.01
CA GLY A 264 -2.59 14.17 20.47
C GLY A 264 -2.54 13.97 21.99
N ASP A 265 -3.02 14.94 22.77
CA ASP A 265 -3.12 14.86 24.23
C ASP A 265 -4.04 13.71 24.70
N LEU A 266 -5.02 13.35 23.88
CA LEU A 266 -5.92 12.20 24.10
C LEU A 266 -5.34 10.87 23.58
N GLY A 267 -4.13 10.87 23.04
CA GLY A 267 -3.43 9.67 22.58
C GLY A 267 -3.59 9.34 21.10
N ALA A 268 -4.11 10.26 20.28
CA ALA A 268 -4.04 10.11 18.83
C ALA A 268 -2.58 10.02 18.37
N LEU A 269 -2.34 9.25 17.31
CA LEU A 269 -1.01 9.00 16.78
C LEU A 269 -0.82 9.76 15.46
N PRO A 270 0.28 10.52 15.28
CA PRO A 270 0.56 11.11 13.98
C PRO A 270 1.08 10.03 13.02
N ALA A 271 0.60 10.02 11.77
CA ALA A 271 1.10 9.13 10.73
C ALA A 271 2.45 9.58 10.12
N GLY A 272 3.02 10.68 10.63
CA GLY A 272 4.19 11.33 10.06
C GLY A 272 3.95 11.70 8.59
N TYR A 273 4.69 11.04 7.70
CA TYR A 273 4.64 11.24 6.24
C TYR A 273 3.87 10.14 5.48
N LEU A 274 3.35 9.12 6.17
CA LEU A 274 2.55 8.08 5.53
C LEU A 274 1.25 8.68 5.00
N SER A 275 0.82 8.24 3.81
CA SER A 275 -0.54 8.54 3.33
C SER A 275 -1.58 7.89 4.23
N ALA A 276 -2.85 8.30 4.16
CA ALA A 276 -3.92 7.64 4.91
C ALA A 276 -4.02 6.13 4.59
N GLY A 277 -3.83 5.74 3.32
CA GLY A 277 -3.77 4.34 2.91
C GLY A 277 -2.63 3.57 3.58
N GLN A 278 -1.42 4.15 3.57
CA GLN A 278 -0.26 3.54 4.22
C GLN A 278 -0.37 3.49 5.75
N ALA A 279 -0.88 4.56 6.37
CA ALA A 279 -1.15 4.60 7.80
C ALA A 279 -2.18 3.55 8.23
N ARG A 280 -3.18 3.28 7.40
CA ARG A 280 -4.16 2.21 7.62
C ARG A 280 -3.51 0.83 7.60
N ILE A 281 -2.62 0.56 6.64
CA ILE A 281 -1.88 -0.71 6.58
C ILE A 281 -0.95 -0.87 7.80
N ALA A 282 -0.27 0.20 8.23
CA ALA A 282 0.54 0.18 9.43
C ALA A 282 -0.29 -0.12 10.69
N LEU A 283 -1.45 0.52 10.85
CA LEU A 283 -2.35 0.29 11.98
C LEU A 283 -2.95 -1.14 11.97
N LEU A 284 -3.41 -1.63 10.81
CA LEU A 284 -3.88 -3.01 10.66
C LEU A 284 -2.79 -4.03 11.04
N THR A 285 -1.54 -3.78 10.62
CA THR A 285 -0.40 -4.64 10.94
C THR A 285 -0.09 -4.60 12.44
N ALA A 286 -0.13 -3.42 13.06
CA ALA A 286 0.10 -3.29 14.50
C ALA A 286 -0.98 -4.02 15.32
N LEU A 287 -2.26 -3.83 14.96
CA LEU A 287 -3.39 -4.48 15.63
C LEU A 287 -3.35 -6.01 15.49
N SER A 288 -3.09 -6.53 14.28
CA SER A 288 -3.03 -7.98 14.05
C SER A 288 -1.87 -8.67 14.79
N THR A 289 -0.79 -7.94 15.04
CA THR A 289 0.43 -8.49 15.67
C THR A 289 0.58 -8.12 17.15
N GLY A 290 -0.25 -7.21 17.66
CA GLY A 290 -0.21 -6.71 19.03
C GLY A 290 0.99 -5.81 19.36
N VAL A 291 1.72 -5.29 18.37
CA VAL A 291 2.81 -4.33 18.60
C VAL A 291 2.26 -2.92 18.78
N ASP A 292 3.04 -2.01 19.40
CA ASP A 292 2.68 -0.59 19.47
C ASP A 292 2.61 0.00 18.05
N PRO A 293 1.48 0.57 17.61
CA PRO A 293 1.38 1.20 16.28
C PRO A 293 2.45 2.25 16.01
N ARG A 294 2.98 2.92 17.05
CA ARG A 294 4.07 3.89 16.92
C ARG A 294 5.35 3.31 16.34
N SER A 295 5.58 2.00 16.44
CA SER A 295 6.77 1.38 15.84
C SER A 295 6.66 1.22 14.32
N LEU A 296 5.45 1.34 13.76
CA LEU A 296 5.17 1.14 12.33
C LEU A 296 4.77 2.42 11.59
N LEU A 297 4.35 3.48 12.30
CA LEU A 297 4.06 4.83 11.78
C LEU A 297 5.33 5.66 11.61
#